data_AF-A0A2N0WQ52-F1
#
_entry.id   AF-A0A2N0WQ52-F1
#
_cell.length_a   1.000
_cell.length_b   1.000
_cell.length_c   1.000
_cell.angle_alpha   90.00
_cell.angle_beta   90.00
_cell.angle_gamma   90.00
#
_symmetry.space_group_name_H-M   'P 1'
#
loop_
_entity.id
_entity.type
_entity.pdbx_description
1 polymer ?
#
loop_
_entity_poly.entity_id
_entity_poly.type
_entity_poly.pdbx_seq_one_letter_code
_entity_poly.pdbx_strand_id
1 'polypeptide(L)'
;MYIFEIIKPGTWLDYEDRDWSWEIEGILRSLESQFYEANLALNMFLHSIQRDRNSHSQEKWEAESNRRSEIRREVEAKYDNPHNHEFWDEIQLETEIRFKREQWQSGKLPREFEHNQAFMHARAFLYALDSFDKFLNVLKKQSNVPPVLEDLHARFGDSFPHLRGVRNSSQHMEDRSRGLGAGRNPQPLELKPIDNGFIKAEGGALVLSSLNGTKYGNTMADGHYGEVDVSPPSMEALHSIFQDIINAFEWKGSKCHLPSN
;
A
#
# COMPACT_ATOMS: atom_id res chain seq x y z
N MET A 1 3.49 9.06 -13.66
CA MET A 1 2.67 7.83 -13.72
C MET A 1 3.49 6.78 -14.42
N TYR A 2 3.63 5.61 -13.82
CA TYR A 2 4.35 4.46 -14.38
C TYR A 2 3.32 3.45 -14.88
N ILE A 3 3.35 3.12 -16.16
CA ILE A 3 2.50 2.09 -16.76
C ILE A 3 3.41 0.92 -17.13
N PHE A 4 3.16 -0.24 -16.54
CA PHE A 4 3.89 -1.46 -16.83
C PHE A 4 3.07 -2.27 -17.83
N GLU A 5 3.57 -2.33 -19.06
CA GLU A 5 2.87 -2.87 -20.22
C GLU A 5 3.12 -4.38 -20.36
N ILE A 6 2.11 -5.14 -20.73
CA ILE A 6 2.21 -6.59 -20.96
C ILE A 6 1.84 -6.91 -22.40
N ILE A 7 2.60 -7.81 -23.01
CA ILE A 7 2.29 -8.36 -24.32
C ILE A 7 1.76 -9.78 -24.13
N LYS A 8 0.49 -9.98 -24.46
CA LYS A 8 -0.14 -11.29 -24.48
C LYS A 8 0.10 -11.95 -25.85
N PRO A 9 0.73 -13.14 -25.95
CA PRO A 9 1.08 -13.77 -27.22
C PRO A 9 -0.12 -14.20 -28.08
N GLY A 10 -1.30 -14.33 -27.49
CA GLY A 10 -2.55 -14.56 -28.22
C GLY A 10 -3.77 -14.31 -27.34
N THR A 11 -4.96 -14.54 -27.89
CA THR A 11 -6.23 -14.28 -27.19
C THR A 11 -6.60 -15.45 -26.29
N TRP A 12 -6.41 -16.68 -26.78
CA TRP A 12 -6.83 -17.93 -26.14
C TRP A 12 -5.66 -18.91 -26.03
N LEU A 13 -5.69 -19.78 -25.05
CA LEU A 13 -4.75 -20.90 -24.96
C LEU A 13 -5.00 -21.92 -26.09
N ASP A 14 -3.92 -22.53 -26.60
CA ASP A 14 -3.98 -23.47 -27.71
C ASP A 14 -3.65 -24.90 -27.31
N TYR A 15 -4.51 -25.51 -26.49
CA TYR A 15 -4.37 -26.89 -26.03
C TYR A 15 -5.61 -27.72 -26.39
N GLU A 16 -5.43 -29.05 -26.48
CA GLU A 16 -6.52 -29.97 -26.84
C GLU A 16 -7.63 -30.02 -25.77
N ASP A 17 -7.23 -30.03 -24.50
CA ASP A 17 -8.15 -30.02 -23.36
C ASP A 17 -8.71 -28.61 -23.14
N ARG A 18 -9.98 -28.42 -23.52
CA ARG A 18 -10.68 -27.14 -23.43
C ARG A 18 -11.07 -26.78 -22.01
N ASP A 19 -11.43 -27.77 -21.19
CA ASP A 19 -11.84 -27.52 -19.81
C ASP A 19 -10.62 -27.07 -19.01
N TRP A 20 -9.50 -27.77 -19.18
CA TRP A 20 -8.21 -27.36 -18.64
C TRP A 20 -7.81 -25.95 -19.11
N SER A 21 -7.91 -25.67 -20.42
CA SER A 21 -7.55 -24.36 -20.97
C SER A 21 -8.37 -23.24 -20.33
N TRP A 22 -9.67 -23.47 -20.12
CA TRP A 22 -10.56 -22.50 -19.50
C TRP A 22 -10.22 -22.25 -18.02
N GLU A 23 -9.89 -23.29 -17.26
CA GLU A 23 -9.46 -23.17 -15.87
C GLU A 23 -8.14 -22.37 -15.75
N ILE A 24 -7.15 -22.68 -16.58
CA ILE A 24 -5.86 -21.99 -16.59
C ILE A 24 -6.04 -20.52 -17.00
N GLU A 25 -6.84 -20.23 -18.04
CA GLU A 25 -7.16 -18.85 -18.42
C GLU A 25 -7.81 -18.05 -17.29
N GLY A 26 -8.65 -18.70 -16.46
CA GLY A 26 -9.25 -18.09 -15.28
C GLY A 26 -8.20 -17.67 -14.24
N ILE A 27 -7.21 -18.53 -13.99
CA ILE A 27 -6.11 -18.23 -13.06
C ILE A 27 -5.19 -17.14 -13.63
N LEU A 28 -4.84 -17.21 -14.93
CA LEU A 28 -4.04 -16.19 -15.61
C LEU A 28 -4.72 -14.81 -15.58
N ARG A 29 -6.05 -14.75 -15.76
CA ARG A 29 -6.82 -13.50 -15.63
C ARG A 29 -6.81 -12.97 -14.19
N SER A 30 -6.80 -13.85 -13.21
CA SER A 30 -6.70 -13.45 -11.80
C SER A 30 -5.31 -12.86 -11.49
N LEU A 31 -4.23 -13.47 -12.01
CA LEU A 31 -2.88 -12.92 -11.94
C LEU A 31 -2.79 -11.54 -12.63
N GLU A 32 -3.35 -11.40 -13.82
CA GLU A 32 -3.42 -10.14 -14.56
C GLU A 32 -4.13 -9.03 -13.75
N SER A 33 -5.26 -9.37 -13.13
CA SER A 33 -5.98 -8.43 -12.28
C SER A 33 -5.14 -7.96 -11.10
N GLN A 34 -4.43 -8.87 -10.42
CA GLN A 34 -3.57 -8.51 -9.28
C GLN A 34 -2.34 -7.70 -9.73
N PHE A 35 -1.79 -8.00 -10.91
CA PHE A 35 -0.73 -7.22 -11.52
C PHE A 35 -1.14 -5.76 -11.74
N TYR A 36 -2.32 -5.52 -12.34
CA TYR A 36 -2.79 -4.15 -12.57
C TYR A 36 -3.23 -3.43 -11.28
N GLU A 37 -3.74 -4.16 -10.29
CA GLU A 37 -4.02 -3.59 -8.96
C GLU A 37 -2.73 -3.11 -8.28
N ALA A 38 -1.65 -3.89 -8.36
CA ALA A 38 -0.33 -3.47 -7.88
C ALA A 38 0.18 -2.24 -8.64
N ASN A 39 0.08 -2.22 -9.97
CA ASN A 39 0.53 -1.07 -10.77
C ASN A 39 -0.25 0.21 -10.40
N LEU A 40 -1.57 0.12 -10.23
CA LEU A 40 -2.41 1.24 -9.81
C LEU A 40 -2.04 1.71 -8.39
N ALA A 41 -1.91 0.78 -7.44
CA ALA A 41 -1.56 1.09 -6.07
C ALA A 41 -0.20 1.79 -5.95
N LEU A 42 0.80 1.36 -6.74
CA LEU A 42 2.10 2.03 -6.83
C LEU A 42 1.94 3.50 -7.24
N ASN A 43 1.18 3.78 -8.29
CA ASN A 43 1.00 5.15 -8.78
C ASN A 43 0.31 6.04 -7.75
N MET A 44 -0.73 5.52 -7.09
CA MET A 44 -1.45 6.25 -6.04
C MET A 44 -0.55 6.50 -4.83
N PHE A 45 0.26 5.51 -4.44
CA PHE A 45 1.24 5.65 -3.37
C PHE A 45 2.27 6.74 -3.66
N LEU A 46 2.90 6.70 -4.84
CA LEU A 46 3.90 7.69 -5.24
C LEU A 46 3.32 9.10 -5.30
N HIS A 47 2.08 9.24 -5.78
CA HIS A 47 1.37 10.52 -5.79
C HIS A 47 1.13 11.05 -4.36
N SER A 48 0.69 10.20 -3.44
CA SER A 48 0.46 10.58 -2.04
C SER A 48 1.74 11.08 -1.35
N ILE A 49 2.85 10.33 -1.46
CA ILE A 49 4.11 10.73 -0.81
C ILE A 49 4.78 11.96 -1.46
N GLN A 50 4.48 12.24 -2.73
CA GLN A 50 4.97 13.44 -3.41
C GLN A 50 4.17 14.69 -3.01
N ARG A 51 2.84 14.56 -2.83
CA ARG A 51 1.98 15.66 -2.37
C ARG A 51 2.41 16.19 -1.00
N ASP A 52 2.71 15.30 -0.06
CA ASP A 52 3.14 15.67 1.30
C ASP A 52 4.38 16.57 1.31
N ARG A 53 5.28 16.40 0.34
CA ARG A 53 6.50 17.22 0.22
C ARG A 53 6.21 18.66 -0.26
N ASN A 54 5.19 18.85 -1.09
CA ASN A 54 4.91 20.11 -1.77
C ASN A 54 4.01 21.09 -0.98
N SER A 55 3.60 20.74 0.24
CA SER A 55 2.64 21.53 1.05
C SER A 55 3.21 22.81 1.70
N HIS A 56 4.53 23.04 1.66
CA HIS A 56 5.18 24.06 2.50
C HIS A 56 5.52 25.35 1.74
N SER A 57 4.53 26.17 1.38
CA SER A 57 4.78 27.54 0.92
C SER A 57 4.45 28.57 1.99
N GLN A 58 5.35 29.54 2.19
CA GLN A 58 5.20 30.60 3.19
C GLN A 58 3.92 31.41 2.98
N GLU A 59 3.60 31.74 1.72
CA GLU A 59 2.39 32.47 1.35
C GLU A 59 1.10 31.74 1.78
N LYS A 60 1.06 30.41 1.66
CA LYS A 60 -0.12 29.62 2.11
C LYS A 60 -0.25 29.68 3.62
N TRP A 61 0.86 29.58 4.34
CA TRP A 61 0.87 29.65 5.79
C TRP A 61 0.38 31.03 6.30
N GLU A 62 0.85 32.12 5.68
CA GLU A 62 0.43 33.48 6.02
C GLU A 62 -1.08 33.68 5.74
N ALA A 63 -1.57 33.22 4.59
CA ALA A 63 -2.99 33.29 4.26
C ALA A 63 -3.87 32.49 5.24
N GLU A 64 -3.46 31.27 5.60
CA GLU A 64 -4.18 30.43 6.57
C GLU A 64 -4.17 31.04 7.98
N SER A 65 -3.04 31.61 8.40
CA SER A 65 -2.89 32.30 9.68
C SER A 65 -3.78 33.54 9.78
N ASN A 66 -3.81 34.35 8.71
CA ASN A 66 -4.69 35.52 8.62
C ASN A 66 -6.16 35.11 8.69
N ARG A 67 -6.57 34.08 7.93
CA ARG A 67 -7.96 33.61 7.95
C ARG A 67 -8.37 33.05 9.31
N ARG A 68 -7.51 32.29 10.00
CA ARG A 68 -7.78 31.86 11.38
C ARG A 68 -7.98 33.06 12.32
N SER A 69 -7.18 34.10 12.16
CA SER A 69 -7.27 35.31 12.99
C SER A 69 -8.58 36.08 12.76
N GLU A 70 -9.09 36.10 11.54
CA GLU A 70 -10.42 36.68 11.23
C GLU A 70 -11.55 35.89 11.90
N ILE A 71 -11.56 34.57 11.73
CA ILE A 71 -12.55 33.69 12.35
C ILE A 71 -12.52 33.83 13.87
N ARG A 72 -11.33 33.92 14.46
CA ARG A 72 -11.18 34.12 15.90
C ARG A 72 -11.86 35.41 16.37
N ARG A 73 -11.64 36.53 15.66
CA ARG A 73 -12.31 37.81 15.97
C ARG A 73 -13.84 37.71 15.88
N GLU A 74 -14.35 36.96 14.90
CA GLU A 74 -15.79 36.72 14.76
C GLU A 74 -16.37 35.90 15.92
N VAL A 75 -15.60 34.93 16.44
CA VAL A 75 -16.00 34.11 17.60
C VAL A 75 -15.95 34.93 18.88
N GLU A 76 -14.87 35.69 19.09
CA GLU A 76 -14.67 36.57 20.26
C GLU A 76 -15.80 37.61 20.39
N ALA A 77 -16.32 38.13 19.27
CA ALA A 77 -17.42 39.09 19.24
C ALA A 77 -18.75 38.57 19.83
N LYS A 78 -18.87 37.27 20.11
CA LYS A 78 -20.06 36.67 20.74
C LYS A 78 -20.02 36.68 22.26
N TYR A 79 -18.87 36.97 22.85
CA TYR A 79 -18.67 36.95 24.29
C TYR A 79 -18.62 38.39 24.81
N ASP A 80 -19.27 38.66 25.94
CA ASP A 80 -19.25 39.99 26.57
C ASP A 80 -17.85 40.36 27.08
N ASN A 81 -17.07 39.35 27.50
CA ASN A 81 -15.65 39.50 27.86
C ASN A 81 -14.82 38.35 27.25
N PRO A 82 -14.39 38.46 25.99
CA PRO A 82 -13.62 37.42 25.31
C PRO A 82 -12.20 37.23 25.87
N HIS A 83 -11.74 38.16 26.73
CA HIS A 83 -10.47 38.04 27.43
C HIS A 83 -10.57 37.27 28.75
N ASN A 84 -11.77 36.87 29.19
CA ASN A 84 -11.91 35.97 30.33
C ASN A 84 -11.30 34.60 29.99
N HIS A 85 -10.32 34.16 30.78
CA HIS A 85 -9.61 32.90 30.61
C HIS A 85 -10.54 31.67 30.61
N GLU A 86 -11.70 31.76 31.27
CA GLU A 86 -12.70 30.68 31.29
C GLU A 86 -13.24 30.34 29.88
N PHE A 87 -13.25 31.30 28.94
CA PHE A 87 -13.77 31.10 27.60
C PHE A 87 -12.68 30.87 26.54
N TRP A 88 -11.40 30.93 26.91
CA TRP A 88 -10.30 30.84 25.93
C TRP A 88 -10.30 29.50 25.19
N ASP A 89 -10.51 28.40 25.91
CA ASP A 89 -10.55 27.05 25.31
C ASP A 89 -11.75 26.89 24.37
N GLU A 90 -12.91 27.42 24.75
CA GLU A 90 -14.13 27.38 23.93
C GLU A 90 -13.99 28.23 22.66
N ILE A 91 -13.45 29.45 22.79
CA ILE A 91 -13.16 30.35 21.67
C ILE A 91 -12.16 29.71 20.70
N GLN A 92 -11.09 29.11 21.23
CA GLN A 92 -10.08 28.43 20.44
C GLN A 92 -10.66 27.21 19.70
N LEU A 93 -11.45 26.39 20.39
CA LEU A 93 -12.09 25.22 19.81
C LEU A 93 -13.09 25.62 18.72
N GLU A 94 -13.97 26.59 18.96
CA GLU A 94 -14.93 27.04 17.95
C GLU A 94 -14.23 27.63 16.72
N THR A 95 -13.16 28.41 16.93
CA THR A 95 -12.32 28.96 15.86
C THR A 95 -11.75 27.84 14.99
N GLU A 96 -11.15 26.82 15.60
CA GLU A 96 -10.57 25.68 14.88
C GLU A 96 -11.64 24.87 14.13
N ILE A 97 -12.82 24.67 14.72
CA ILE A 97 -13.93 23.96 14.06
C ILE A 97 -14.39 24.72 12.81
N ARG A 98 -14.61 26.04 12.92
CA ARG A 98 -15.02 26.89 11.78
C ARG A 98 -13.96 26.88 10.69
N PHE A 99 -12.71 27.13 11.05
CA PHE A 99 -11.59 27.14 10.11
C PHE A 99 -11.47 25.81 9.36
N LYS A 100 -11.44 24.68 10.08
CA LYS A 100 -11.34 23.35 9.46
C LYS A 100 -12.52 23.06 8.53
N ARG A 101 -13.75 23.42 8.91
CA ARG A 101 -14.94 23.26 8.05
C ARG A 101 -14.85 24.09 6.78
N GLU A 102 -14.38 25.33 6.85
CA GLU A 102 -14.12 26.14 5.65
C GLU A 102 -13.10 25.48 4.74
N GLN A 103 -11.99 24.98 5.29
CA GLN A 103 -10.97 24.27 4.51
C GLN A 103 -11.58 23.04 3.81
N TRP A 104 -12.35 22.22 4.52
CA TRP A 104 -12.98 21.02 3.96
C TRP A 104 -14.02 21.35 2.89
N GLN A 105 -14.82 22.39 3.09
CA GLN A 105 -15.80 22.86 2.09
C GLN A 105 -15.13 23.36 0.80
N SER A 106 -13.90 23.89 0.91
CA SER A 106 -13.09 24.25 -0.27
C SER A 106 -12.40 23.06 -0.96
N GLY A 107 -12.63 21.84 -0.49
CA GLY A 107 -12.05 20.62 -1.06
C GLY A 107 -10.68 20.22 -0.50
N LYS A 108 -10.16 20.92 0.53
CA LYS A 108 -8.94 20.46 1.22
C LYS A 108 -9.25 19.23 2.06
N LEU A 109 -8.36 18.23 2.00
CA LEU A 109 -8.48 17.03 2.81
C LEU A 109 -7.98 17.30 4.24
N PRO A 110 -8.57 16.63 5.25
CA PRO A 110 -7.96 16.54 6.58
C PRO A 110 -6.54 15.98 6.48
N ARG A 111 -5.62 16.51 7.30
CA ARG A 111 -4.24 16.03 7.38
C ARG A 111 -4.17 14.54 7.71
N GLU A 112 -5.06 14.08 8.56
CA GLU A 112 -5.20 12.67 8.93
C GLU A 112 -5.54 11.80 7.71
N PHE A 113 -6.28 12.33 6.73
CA PHE A 113 -6.62 11.60 5.51
C PHE A 113 -5.42 11.58 4.55
N GLU A 114 -4.74 12.71 4.38
CA GLU A 114 -3.54 12.81 3.53
C GLU A 114 -2.46 11.82 3.99
N HIS A 115 -2.16 11.82 5.29
CA HIS A 115 -1.20 10.89 5.87
C HIS A 115 -1.61 9.43 5.65
N ASN A 116 -2.89 9.10 5.89
CA ASN A 116 -3.38 7.72 5.76
C ASN A 116 -3.42 7.22 4.31
N GLN A 117 -3.54 8.10 3.31
CA GLN A 117 -3.55 7.68 1.90
C GLN A 117 -2.30 6.90 1.52
N ALA A 118 -1.12 7.38 1.92
CA ALA A 118 0.14 6.68 1.63
C ALA A 118 0.14 5.25 2.21
N PHE A 119 -0.29 5.09 3.47
CA PHE A 119 -0.39 3.77 4.11
C PHE A 119 -1.48 2.88 3.51
N MET A 120 -2.59 3.46 3.06
CA MET A 120 -3.64 2.71 2.37
C MET A 120 -3.14 2.16 1.04
N HIS A 121 -2.49 2.99 0.22
CA HIS A 121 -1.97 2.58 -1.08
C HIS A 121 -0.80 1.59 -0.96
N ALA A 122 0.08 1.78 0.02
CA ALA A 122 1.14 0.81 0.32
C ALA A 122 0.58 -0.57 0.69
N ARG A 123 -0.47 -0.63 1.53
CA ARG A 123 -1.15 -1.89 1.86
C ARG A 123 -1.88 -2.50 0.67
N ALA A 124 -2.50 -1.70 -0.19
CA ALA A 124 -3.12 -2.19 -1.42
C ALA A 124 -2.08 -2.87 -2.32
N PHE A 125 -0.91 -2.25 -2.51
CA PHE A 125 0.21 -2.84 -3.24
C PHE A 125 0.67 -4.17 -2.63
N LEU A 126 0.85 -4.19 -1.31
CA LEU A 126 1.21 -5.39 -0.55
C LEU A 126 0.19 -6.53 -0.72
N TYR A 127 -1.10 -6.21 -0.67
CA TYR A 127 -2.19 -7.20 -0.82
C TYR A 127 -2.31 -7.72 -2.25
N ALA A 128 -2.08 -6.87 -3.24
CA ALA A 128 -2.02 -7.28 -4.64
C ALA A 128 -0.85 -8.26 -4.89
N LEU A 129 0.34 -7.97 -4.34
CA LEU A 129 1.50 -8.90 -4.40
C LEU A 129 1.20 -10.25 -3.72
N ASP A 130 0.67 -10.25 -2.51
CA ASP A 130 0.34 -11.49 -1.79
C ASP A 130 -0.75 -12.31 -2.50
N SER A 131 -1.71 -11.63 -3.14
CA SER A 131 -2.74 -12.29 -3.93
C SER A 131 -2.18 -12.86 -5.23
N PHE A 132 -1.27 -12.14 -5.90
CA PHE A 132 -0.54 -12.64 -7.06
C PHE A 132 0.24 -13.92 -6.72
N ASP A 133 1.02 -13.90 -5.63
CA ASP A 133 1.74 -15.08 -5.12
C ASP A 133 0.82 -16.28 -4.91
N LYS A 134 -0.32 -16.06 -4.26
CA LYS A 134 -1.32 -17.12 -4.02
C LYS A 134 -1.86 -17.70 -5.32
N PHE A 135 -2.21 -16.87 -6.30
CA PHE A 135 -2.67 -17.36 -7.60
C PHE A 135 -1.57 -18.08 -8.37
N LEU A 136 -0.32 -17.61 -8.30
CA LEU A 136 0.82 -18.28 -8.93
C LEU A 136 1.07 -19.66 -8.30
N ASN A 137 0.98 -19.76 -6.98
CA ASN A 137 1.07 -21.02 -6.26
C ASN A 137 -0.09 -21.98 -6.60
N VAL A 138 -1.29 -21.46 -6.90
CA VAL A 138 -2.40 -22.29 -7.42
C VAL A 138 -2.11 -22.75 -8.85
N LEU A 139 -1.62 -21.85 -9.71
CA LEU A 139 -1.30 -22.13 -11.12
C LEU A 139 -0.25 -23.23 -11.24
N LYS A 140 0.88 -23.12 -10.54
CA LYS A 140 1.99 -24.08 -10.64
C LYS A 140 1.63 -25.49 -10.15
N LYS A 141 0.56 -25.62 -9.36
CA LYS A 141 0.06 -26.91 -8.84
C LYS A 141 -0.94 -27.60 -9.76
N GLN A 142 -1.41 -26.93 -10.81
CA GLN A 142 -2.30 -27.55 -11.78
C GLN A 142 -1.54 -28.62 -12.58
N SER A 143 -2.25 -29.65 -13.03
CA SER A 143 -1.68 -30.65 -13.95
C SER A 143 -1.34 -30.01 -15.30
N ASN A 144 -0.32 -30.55 -15.99
CA ASN A 144 0.04 -30.19 -17.37
C ASN A 144 0.45 -28.72 -17.60
N VAL A 145 0.81 -27.98 -16.55
CA VAL A 145 1.35 -26.63 -16.69
C VAL A 145 2.84 -26.63 -17.04
N PRO A 146 3.38 -25.56 -17.64
CA PRO A 146 4.80 -25.45 -17.93
C PRO A 146 5.67 -25.61 -16.67
N PRO A 147 6.74 -26.43 -16.70
CA PRO A 147 7.56 -26.70 -15.51
C PRO A 147 8.31 -25.45 -15.01
N VAL A 148 8.55 -24.46 -15.88
CA VAL A 148 9.20 -23.18 -15.54
C VAL A 148 8.45 -22.38 -14.47
N LEU A 149 7.16 -22.67 -14.23
CA LEU A 149 6.37 -21.97 -13.21
C LEU A 149 6.90 -22.17 -11.79
N GLU A 150 7.58 -23.29 -11.51
CA GLU A 150 8.23 -23.51 -10.21
C GLU A 150 9.38 -22.51 -9.98
N ASP A 151 10.23 -22.31 -10.99
CA ASP A 151 11.34 -21.35 -10.94
C ASP A 151 10.83 -19.91 -10.84
N LEU A 152 9.75 -19.57 -11.55
CA LEU A 152 9.13 -18.25 -11.50
C LEU A 152 8.51 -17.96 -10.11
N HIS A 153 7.89 -18.96 -9.49
CA HIS A 153 7.39 -18.84 -8.12
C HIS A 153 8.53 -18.70 -7.09
N ALA A 154 9.64 -19.42 -7.26
CA ALA A 154 10.83 -19.23 -6.42
C ALA A 154 11.41 -17.80 -6.57
N ARG A 155 11.55 -17.32 -7.81
CA ARG A 155 12.02 -15.95 -8.12
C ARG A 155 11.12 -14.88 -7.49
N PHE A 156 9.81 -15.12 -7.44
CA PHE A 156 8.87 -14.25 -6.74
C PHE A 156 9.19 -14.18 -5.23
N GLY A 157 9.38 -15.33 -4.59
CA GLY A 157 9.75 -15.41 -3.18
C GLY A 157 11.05 -14.69 -2.86
N ASP A 158 12.06 -14.84 -3.71
CA ASP A 158 13.37 -14.18 -3.57
C ASP A 158 13.27 -12.65 -3.76
N SER A 159 12.36 -12.19 -4.62
CA SER A 159 12.11 -10.76 -4.85
C SER A 159 11.36 -10.10 -3.69
N PHE A 160 10.55 -10.87 -2.96
CA PHE A 160 9.66 -10.37 -1.91
C PHE A 160 9.74 -11.18 -0.60
N PRO A 161 10.92 -11.34 0.02
CA PRO A 161 11.15 -12.31 1.10
C PRO A 161 10.30 -12.05 2.35
N HIS A 162 9.98 -10.78 2.65
CA HIS A 162 9.21 -10.40 3.83
C HIS A 162 7.70 -10.24 3.56
N LEU A 163 7.25 -10.37 2.31
CA LEU A 163 5.87 -10.06 1.90
C LEU A 163 4.82 -10.71 2.79
N ARG A 164 4.91 -12.04 2.96
CA ARG A 164 3.95 -12.79 3.76
C ARG A 164 3.94 -12.35 5.23
N GLY A 165 5.11 -12.13 5.81
CA GLY A 165 5.25 -11.72 7.20
C GLY A 165 4.68 -10.31 7.46
N VAL A 166 5.00 -9.38 6.57
CA VAL A 166 4.51 -7.99 6.61
C VAL A 166 3.01 -7.93 6.37
N ARG A 167 2.50 -8.68 5.39
CA ARG A 167 1.06 -8.77 5.08
C ARG A 167 0.26 -9.32 6.24
N ASN A 168 0.69 -10.44 6.81
CA ASN A 168 0.02 -11.05 7.96
C ASN A 168 -0.06 -10.08 9.14
N SER A 169 1.03 -9.34 9.40
CA SER A 169 1.08 -8.38 10.51
C SER A 169 0.21 -7.15 10.26
N SER A 170 0.10 -6.70 9.00
CA SER A 170 -0.85 -5.65 8.59
C SER A 170 -2.32 -6.10 8.75
N GLN A 171 -2.62 -7.37 8.52
CA GLN A 171 -3.98 -7.92 8.68
C GLN A 171 -4.35 -8.20 10.15
N HIS A 172 -3.37 -8.50 10.99
CA HIS A 172 -3.54 -8.84 12.41
C HIS A 172 -2.90 -7.79 13.32
N MET A 173 -3.09 -6.51 12.97
CA MET A 173 -2.43 -5.40 13.66
C MET A 173 -2.87 -5.29 15.12
N GLU A 174 -4.09 -5.70 15.45
CA GLU A 174 -4.62 -5.78 16.81
C GLU A 174 -3.79 -6.73 17.69
N ASP A 175 -3.42 -7.90 17.18
CA ASP A 175 -2.59 -8.84 17.92
C ASP A 175 -1.15 -8.34 18.04
N ARG A 176 -0.59 -7.77 16.95
CA ARG A 176 0.74 -7.16 16.98
C ARG A 176 0.80 -6.01 17.98
N SER A 177 -0.23 -5.16 18.05
CA SER A 177 -0.31 -4.03 18.99
C SER A 177 -0.25 -4.45 20.46
N ARG A 178 -0.69 -5.68 20.75
CA ARG A 178 -0.64 -6.30 22.08
C ARG A 178 0.70 -6.99 22.36
N GLY A 179 1.65 -6.92 21.43
CA GLY A 179 2.92 -7.63 21.54
C GLY A 179 2.76 -9.15 21.40
N LEU A 180 1.81 -9.63 20.60
CA LEU A 180 1.55 -11.05 20.41
C LEU A 180 2.00 -11.54 19.02
N GLY A 181 2.46 -12.79 18.95
CA GLY A 181 2.86 -13.49 17.73
C GLY A 181 1.68 -14.01 16.91
N ALA A 182 1.91 -14.98 16.02
CA ALA A 182 0.87 -15.58 15.19
C ALA A 182 0.21 -16.80 15.85
N GLY A 183 -1.00 -17.16 15.40
CA GLY A 183 -1.69 -18.39 15.76
C GLY A 183 -2.95 -18.16 16.62
N ARG A 184 -3.68 -19.25 16.91
CA ARG A 184 -4.96 -19.21 17.64
C ARG A 184 -4.81 -18.80 19.11
N ASN A 185 -3.68 -19.16 19.73
CA ASN A 185 -3.28 -18.78 21.09
C ASN A 185 -1.88 -18.14 21.01
N PRO A 186 -1.80 -16.88 20.53
CA PRO A 186 -0.52 -16.28 20.20
C PRO A 186 0.30 -16.01 21.47
N GLN A 187 1.60 -16.31 21.40
CA GLN A 187 2.53 -16.08 22.49
C GLN A 187 3.07 -14.64 22.47
N PRO A 188 3.58 -14.10 23.59
CA PRO A 188 4.28 -12.83 23.60
C PRO A 188 5.44 -12.81 22.59
N LEU A 189 5.60 -11.69 21.89
CA LEU A 189 6.66 -11.45 20.92
C LEU A 189 7.99 -11.22 21.62
N GLU A 190 9.02 -11.91 21.13
CA GLU A 190 10.41 -11.54 21.42
C GLU A 190 10.92 -10.58 20.34
N LEU A 191 10.92 -9.29 20.64
CA LEU A 191 11.40 -8.28 19.69
C LEU A 191 12.89 -8.50 19.37
N LYS A 192 13.22 -8.38 18.09
CA LYS A 192 14.59 -8.52 17.58
C LYS A 192 15.17 -7.15 17.23
N PRO A 193 16.50 -6.98 17.29
CA PRO A 193 17.15 -5.72 17.00
C PRO A 193 16.74 -5.15 15.63
N ILE A 194 16.66 -3.82 15.53
CA ILE A 194 16.36 -3.12 14.28
C ILE A 194 17.43 -2.04 14.09
N ASP A 195 18.05 -1.99 12.91
CA ASP A 195 18.84 -0.86 12.44
C ASP A 195 18.62 -0.71 10.93
N ASN A 196 17.70 0.18 10.53
CA ASN A 196 17.31 0.39 9.13
C ASN A 196 17.50 1.85 8.68
N GLY A 197 18.32 2.62 9.40
CA GLY A 197 18.57 4.04 9.15
C GLY A 197 17.43 4.99 9.55
N PHE A 198 16.21 4.48 9.76
CA PHE A 198 15.07 5.24 10.26
C PHE A 198 14.77 4.92 11.74
N ILE A 199 14.92 3.65 12.13
CA ILE A 199 14.75 3.13 13.49
C ILE A 199 16.04 2.41 13.87
N LYS A 200 16.56 2.73 15.04
CA LYS A 200 17.69 2.02 15.67
C LYS A 200 17.32 1.61 17.09
N ALA A 201 17.18 0.32 17.32
CA ALA A 201 16.80 -0.26 18.61
C ALA A 201 17.47 -1.62 18.82
N GLU A 202 18.50 -1.66 19.68
CA GLU A 202 19.27 -2.88 19.98
C GLU A 202 18.42 -3.95 20.70
N GLY A 203 17.49 -3.55 21.57
CA GLY A 203 16.51 -4.45 22.19
C GLY A 203 15.29 -4.78 21.32
N GLY A 204 15.28 -4.28 20.08
CA GLY A 204 14.12 -4.31 19.18
C GLY A 204 13.07 -3.25 19.50
N ALA A 205 12.14 -3.08 18.56
CA ALA A 205 10.99 -2.17 18.71
C ALA A 205 9.75 -2.79 18.08
N LEU A 206 8.60 -2.54 18.70
CA LEU A 206 7.30 -2.90 18.13
C LEU A 206 6.88 -1.80 17.15
N VAL A 207 6.86 -2.14 15.87
CA VAL A 207 6.51 -1.23 14.77
C VAL A 207 5.26 -1.76 14.08
N LEU A 208 4.14 -1.06 14.23
CA LEU A 208 2.86 -1.54 13.69
C LEU A 208 2.65 -1.16 12.23
N SER A 209 3.08 0.03 11.85
CA SER A 209 2.99 0.55 10.50
C SER A 209 4.03 1.65 10.33
N SER A 210 4.95 1.47 9.39
CA SER A 210 6.02 2.42 9.11
C SER A 210 6.21 2.58 7.60
N LEU A 211 6.55 3.80 7.20
CA LEU A 211 7.02 4.13 5.86
C LEU A 211 8.42 4.74 5.96
N ASN A 212 9.44 3.98 5.56
CA ASN A 212 10.81 4.45 5.43
C ASN A 212 11.10 4.71 3.94
N GLY A 213 10.87 5.94 3.50
CA GLY A 213 10.86 6.28 2.08
C GLY A 213 9.71 5.56 1.36
N THR A 214 10.03 4.68 0.43
CA THR A 214 9.05 3.84 -0.31
C THR A 214 8.79 2.49 0.36
N LYS A 215 9.52 2.16 1.43
CA LYS A 215 9.43 0.86 2.08
C LYS A 215 8.37 0.86 3.15
N TYR A 216 7.36 0.00 2.97
CA TYR A 216 6.33 -0.27 3.96
C TYR A 216 6.73 -1.43 4.84
N GLY A 217 6.77 -1.22 6.16
CA GLY A 217 7.24 -2.25 7.08
C GLY A 217 6.57 -2.24 8.44
N ASN A 218 6.69 -3.38 9.11
CA ASN A 218 6.15 -3.66 10.44
C ASN A 218 6.91 -4.82 11.11
N THR A 219 6.71 -4.98 12.41
CA THR A 219 7.22 -6.11 13.18
C THR A 219 6.40 -7.36 12.85
N MET A 220 7.09 -8.38 12.36
CA MET A 220 6.54 -9.66 11.99
C MET A 220 6.27 -10.56 13.20
N ALA A 221 5.60 -11.69 12.97
CA ALA A 221 5.21 -12.62 14.02
C ALA A 221 6.37 -13.29 14.78
N ASP A 222 7.58 -13.23 14.21
CA ASP A 222 8.82 -13.76 14.78
C ASP A 222 9.64 -12.68 15.52
N GLY A 223 9.12 -11.45 15.60
CA GLY A 223 9.74 -10.31 16.27
C GLY A 223 10.76 -9.54 15.43
N HIS A 224 11.10 -10.00 14.21
CA HIS A 224 11.91 -9.22 13.28
C HIS A 224 11.09 -8.11 12.62
N TYR A 225 11.75 -7.02 12.26
CA TYR A 225 11.17 -6.04 11.36
C TYR A 225 11.24 -6.52 9.92
N GLY A 226 10.10 -6.58 9.25
CA GLY A 226 10.00 -6.86 7.82
C GLY A 226 9.59 -5.61 7.06
N GLU A 227 9.98 -5.54 5.79
CA GLU A 227 9.60 -4.46 4.88
C GLU A 227 9.39 -4.97 3.46
N VAL A 228 8.48 -4.31 2.74
CA VAL A 228 8.25 -4.48 1.30
C VAL A 228 8.38 -3.11 0.66
N ASP A 229 9.16 -3.04 -0.41
CA ASP A 229 9.36 -1.79 -1.15
C ASP A 229 8.20 -1.55 -2.12
N VAL A 230 7.59 -0.35 -2.04
CA VAL A 230 6.49 0.09 -2.89
C VAL A 230 7.06 1.04 -3.93
N SER A 231 7.75 0.46 -4.91
CA SER A 231 8.58 1.22 -5.85
C SER A 231 8.52 0.67 -7.28
N PRO A 232 8.95 1.46 -8.29
CA PRO A 232 9.06 0.98 -9.65
C PRO A 232 9.97 -0.27 -9.80
N PRO A 233 11.13 -0.39 -9.14
CA PRO A 233 11.92 -1.63 -9.16
C PRO A 233 11.15 -2.87 -8.69
N SER A 234 10.36 -2.76 -7.61
CA SER A 234 9.54 -3.88 -7.15
C SER A 234 8.44 -4.25 -8.15
N MET A 235 7.85 -3.25 -8.80
CA MET A 235 6.87 -3.49 -9.86
C MET A 235 7.51 -4.09 -11.13
N GLU A 236 8.74 -3.73 -11.46
CA GLU A 236 9.52 -4.32 -12.56
C GLU A 236 9.81 -5.81 -12.30
N ALA A 237 10.15 -6.17 -11.06
CA ALA A 237 10.34 -7.58 -10.67
C ALA A 237 9.04 -8.40 -10.87
N LEU A 238 7.91 -7.85 -10.43
CA LEU A 238 6.59 -8.45 -10.65
C LEU A 238 6.25 -8.56 -12.15
N HIS A 239 6.51 -7.49 -12.91
CA HIS A 239 6.29 -7.43 -14.36
C HIS A 239 7.06 -8.50 -15.12
N SER A 240 8.35 -8.62 -14.88
CA SER A 240 9.17 -9.64 -15.52
C SER A 240 8.65 -11.04 -15.21
N ILE A 241 8.26 -11.32 -13.96
CA ILE A 241 7.64 -12.60 -13.56
C ILE A 241 6.34 -12.84 -14.33
N PHE A 242 5.45 -11.86 -14.36
CA PHE A 242 4.16 -12.02 -15.00
C PHE A 242 4.27 -12.18 -16.52
N GLN A 243 5.15 -11.43 -17.17
CA GLN A 243 5.41 -11.56 -18.59
C GLN A 243 6.00 -12.94 -18.94
N ASP A 244 6.91 -13.46 -18.12
CA ASP A 244 7.47 -14.81 -18.28
C ASP A 244 6.42 -15.90 -18.08
N ILE A 245 5.50 -15.74 -17.11
CA ILE A 245 4.36 -16.65 -16.90
C ILE A 245 3.52 -16.72 -18.17
N ILE A 246 3.12 -15.57 -18.71
CA ILE A 246 2.29 -15.51 -19.93
C ILE A 246 3.01 -16.17 -21.11
N ASN A 247 4.30 -15.88 -21.27
CA ASN A 247 5.10 -16.42 -22.38
C ASN A 247 5.33 -17.94 -22.30
N ALA A 248 5.16 -18.54 -21.13
CA ALA A 248 5.35 -19.97 -20.93
C ALA A 248 4.24 -20.85 -21.53
N PHE A 249 3.09 -20.27 -21.87
CA PHE A 249 1.95 -21.00 -22.44
C PHE A 249 1.87 -20.88 -23.96
N GLU A 250 1.23 -21.86 -24.60
CA GLU A 250 0.90 -21.83 -26.02
C GLU A 250 -0.39 -21.05 -26.25
N TRP A 251 -0.34 -20.10 -27.18
CA TRP A 251 -1.44 -19.19 -27.47
C TRP A 251 -1.84 -19.22 -28.93
N LYS A 252 -3.13 -18.96 -29.20
CA LYS A 252 -3.67 -18.71 -30.53
C LYS A 252 -4.46 -17.40 -30.60
N GLY A 253 -4.70 -16.93 -31.82
CA GLY A 253 -5.38 -15.66 -32.08
C GLY A 253 -4.42 -14.48 -32.12
N SER A 254 -4.97 -13.27 -32.12
CA SER A 254 -4.16 -12.05 -32.21
C SER A 254 -3.44 -11.75 -30.90
N LYS A 255 -2.19 -11.28 -31.02
CA LYS A 255 -1.45 -10.71 -29.90
C LYS A 255 -2.20 -9.50 -29.34
N CYS A 256 -2.13 -9.32 -28.03
CA CYS A 256 -2.72 -8.16 -27.35
C CYS A 256 -1.64 -7.37 -26.61
N HIS A 257 -1.76 -6.06 -26.64
CA HIS A 257 -0.94 -5.14 -25.86
C HIS A 257 -1.82 -4.51 -24.78
N LEU A 258 -1.42 -4.61 -23.52
CA LEU A 258 -2.20 -4.22 -22.36
C LEU A 258 -1.37 -3.28 -21.45
N PRO A 259 -1.97 -2.33 -20.72
CA PRO A 259 -3.41 -2.12 -20.54
C PRO A 259 -4.08 -1.38 -21.71
N SER A 260 -5.41 -1.48 -21.80
CA SER A 260 -6.23 -0.75 -22.79
C SER A 260 -6.48 0.71 -22.39
N ASN A 261 -6.81 1.57 -23.37
CA ASN A 261 -7.24 2.95 -23.17
C ASN A 261 -8.74 3.08 -22.89
#